data_AF-A0A7W1MVL6-F1
#
_entry.id   AF-A0A7W1MVL6-F1
#
_cell.length_a   1.000
_cell.length_b   1.000
_cell.length_c   1.000
_cell.angle_alpha   90.00
_cell.angle_beta   90.00
_cell.angle_gamma   90.00
#
_symmetry.space_group_name_H-M   'P 1'
#
loop_
_entity.id
_entity.type
_entity.pdbx_description
1 polymer ?
#
loop_
_entity_poly.entity_id
_entity_poly.type
_entity_poly.pdbx_seq_one_letter_code
_entity_poly.pdbx_strand_id
1 'polypeptide(L)'
;MTAQQILERQKASADASPAKSLVTDLAQLRRTLRITGRAYLQRLEANLDDVAAWAKVCATNQEPAKSQIRDLSDMVTLVRKIDVKAQKGRRKDLKKIDTTICELREMIARCAPR
;
A
#
# COMPACT_ATOMS: atom_id res chain seq x y z
N MET A 1 14.58 28.58 16.00
CA MET A 1 15.15 28.90 14.67
C MET A 1 14.32 30.03 14.09
N THR A 2 14.95 31.18 13.85
CA THR A 2 14.30 32.46 13.52
C THR A 2 13.86 32.52 12.06
N ALA A 3 12.72 33.16 11.79
CA ALA A 3 12.12 33.33 10.44
C ALA A 3 13.09 33.92 9.39
N GLN A 4 14.12 34.66 9.84
CA GLN A 4 15.19 35.18 9.00
C GLN A 4 16.02 34.08 8.30
N GLN A 5 16.25 32.92 8.94
CA GLN A 5 17.00 31.81 8.33
C GLN A 5 16.21 31.09 7.23
N ILE A 6 14.87 31.13 7.28
CA ILE A 6 14.00 30.53 6.25
C ILE A 6 13.99 31.43 5.00
N LEU A 7 13.94 32.75 5.20
CA LEU A 7 13.93 33.73 4.10
C LEU A 7 15.29 33.80 3.39
N GLU A 8 16.40 33.70 4.12
CA GLU A 8 17.76 33.65 3.56
C GLU A 8 17.98 32.39 2.72
N ARG A 9 17.49 31.22 3.17
CA ARG A 9 17.50 29.99 2.36
C ARG A 9 16.69 30.12 1.07
N GLN A 10 15.54 30.81 1.13
CA GLN A 10 14.71 31.05 -0.05
C GLN A 10 15.34 32.06 -1.03
N LYS A 11 16.09 33.04 -0.53
CA LYS A 11 16.86 33.98 -1.37
C LYS A 11 18.07 33.32 -2.03
N ALA A 12 18.79 32.46 -1.31
CA ALA A 12 19.91 31.69 -1.87
C ALA A 12 19.48 30.72 -2.98
N SER A 13 18.23 30.23 -2.96
CA SER A 13 17.66 29.44 -4.07
C SER A 13 17.24 30.27 -5.28
N ALA A 14 17.13 31.60 -5.17
CA ALA A 14 16.74 32.47 -6.28
C ALA A 14 17.91 32.83 -7.22
N ASP A 15 19.17 32.67 -6.79
CA ASP A 15 20.38 32.85 -7.62
C ASP A 15 20.75 31.60 -8.44
N ALA A 16 20.01 30.51 -8.28
CA ALA A 16 20.13 29.35 -9.14
C ALA A 16 19.26 29.55 -10.38
N SER A 17 19.86 29.48 -11.58
CA SER A 17 19.13 29.38 -12.85
C SER A 17 17.87 28.53 -12.69
N PRO A 18 16.68 28.98 -13.11
CA PRO A 18 15.43 28.24 -12.93
C PRO A 18 15.51 26.78 -13.39
N ALA A 19 16.33 26.50 -14.40
CA ALA A 19 16.63 25.16 -14.86
C ALA A 19 17.35 24.29 -13.81
N LYS A 20 18.33 24.84 -13.09
CA LYS A 20 19.06 24.14 -12.00
C LYS A 20 18.14 23.84 -10.82
N SER A 21 17.27 24.80 -10.46
CA SER A 21 16.26 24.59 -9.41
C SER A 21 15.30 23.45 -9.81
N LEU A 22 14.75 23.49 -11.02
CA LEU A 22 13.84 22.46 -11.51
C LEU A 22 14.48 21.06 -11.57
N VAL A 23 15.74 20.94 -11.98
CA VAL A 23 16.47 19.65 -11.97
C VAL A 23 16.57 19.08 -10.56
N THR A 24 16.81 19.93 -9.57
CA THR A 24 16.89 19.54 -8.16
C THR A 24 15.52 19.08 -7.66
N ASP A 25 14.47 19.85 -7.95
CA ASP A 25 13.09 19.54 -7.54
C ASP A 25 12.60 18.22 -8.18
N LEU A 26 12.91 17.96 -9.45
CA LEU A 26 12.58 16.71 -10.13
C LEU A 26 13.32 15.50 -9.52
N ALA A 27 14.58 15.68 -9.11
CA ALA A 27 15.33 14.64 -8.41
C ALA A 27 14.70 14.32 -7.06
N GLN A 28 14.26 15.34 -6.32
CA GLN A 28 13.54 15.18 -5.07
C GLN A 28 12.18 14.51 -5.28
N LEU A 29 11.40 14.93 -6.28
CA LEU A 29 10.13 14.30 -6.63
C LEU A 29 10.31 12.81 -6.97
N ARG A 30 11.35 12.46 -7.71
CA ARG A 30 11.68 11.06 -8.03
C ARG A 30 12.02 10.27 -6.76
N ARG A 31 12.74 10.86 -5.81
CA ARG A 31 13.04 10.22 -4.51
C ARG A 31 11.77 10.02 -3.71
N THR A 32 10.91 11.03 -3.60
CA THR A 32 9.62 10.94 -2.91
C THR A 32 8.74 9.87 -3.53
N LEU A 33 8.59 9.85 -4.87
CA LEU A 33 7.83 8.83 -5.59
C LEU A 33 8.31 7.41 -5.23
N ARG A 34 9.63 7.18 -5.22
CA ARG A 34 10.20 5.87 -4.88
C ARG A 34 9.95 5.48 -3.43
N ILE A 35 10.12 6.41 -2.50
CA ILE A 35 9.91 6.14 -1.07
C ILE A 35 8.44 5.85 -0.80
N THR A 36 7.54 6.72 -1.26
CA THR A 36 6.09 6.56 -1.08
C THR A 36 5.58 5.29 -1.77
N GLY A 37 6.04 5.01 -2.99
CA GLY A 37 5.68 3.79 -3.71
C GLY A 37 6.13 2.52 -2.99
N ARG A 38 7.37 2.49 -2.48
CA ARG A 38 7.90 1.34 -1.71
C ARG A 38 7.13 1.15 -0.41
N ALA A 39 6.95 2.20 0.38
CA ALA A 39 6.22 2.11 1.65
C ALA A 39 4.78 1.64 1.45
N TYR A 40 4.13 2.11 0.39
CA TYR A 40 2.79 1.68 0.03
C TYR A 40 2.74 0.20 -0.36
N LEU A 41 3.66 -0.26 -1.22
CA LEU A 41 3.75 -1.67 -1.62
C LEU A 41 4.05 -2.57 -0.42
N GLN A 42 5.03 -2.21 0.41
CA GLN A 42 5.39 -2.96 1.61
C GLN A 42 4.20 -3.12 2.58
N ARG A 43 3.37 -2.08 2.75
CA ARG A 43 2.15 -2.18 3.57
C ARG A 43 1.16 -3.19 2.98
N LEU A 44 0.97 -3.19 1.66
CA LEU A 44 0.07 -4.13 0.99
C LEU A 44 0.59 -5.56 1.05
N GLU A 45 1.89 -5.75 0.85
CA GLU A 45 2.57 -7.04 0.96
C GLU A 45 2.47 -7.59 2.38
N ALA A 46 2.73 -6.79 3.41
CA ALA A 46 2.57 -7.20 4.80
C ALA A 46 1.14 -7.64 5.13
N ASN A 47 0.13 -6.92 4.63
CA ASN A 47 -1.27 -7.32 4.80
C ASN A 47 -1.56 -8.66 4.09
N LEU A 48 -0.98 -8.90 2.90
CA LEU A 48 -1.12 -10.18 2.20
C LEU A 48 -0.43 -11.32 2.96
N ASP A 49 0.73 -11.06 3.57
CA ASP A 49 1.45 -12.03 4.38
C ASP A 49 0.64 -12.42 5.63
N ASP A 50 0.01 -11.45 6.31
CA ASP A 50 -0.91 -11.71 7.42
C ASP A 50 -2.08 -12.61 6.98
N VAL A 51 -2.66 -12.33 5.80
CA VAL A 51 -3.76 -13.12 5.25
C VAL A 51 -3.32 -14.54 4.90
N ALA A 52 -2.17 -14.68 4.27
CA ALA A 52 -1.59 -15.97 3.93
C ALA A 52 -1.24 -16.78 5.19
N ALA A 53 -0.72 -16.14 6.23
CA ALA A 53 -0.40 -16.78 7.50
C ALA A 53 -1.68 -17.33 8.17
N TRP A 54 -2.74 -16.53 8.26
CA TRP A 54 -4.01 -16.97 8.82
C TRP A 54 -4.62 -18.13 8.02
N ALA A 55 -4.61 -18.05 6.69
CA ALA A 55 -5.10 -19.12 5.82
C ALA A 55 -4.31 -20.42 6.00
N LYS A 56 -2.98 -20.34 6.17
CA LYS A 56 -2.12 -21.51 6.47
C LYS A 56 -2.49 -22.16 7.81
N VAL A 57 -2.72 -21.37 8.86
CA VAL A 57 -3.17 -21.88 10.16
C VAL A 57 -4.51 -22.61 10.03
N CYS A 58 -5.46 -22.02 9.29
CA CYS A 58 -6.74 -22.67 9.04
C CYS A 58 -6.60 -23.97 8.26
N ALA A 59 -5.68 -24.03 7.29
CA ALA A 59 -5.41 -25.24 6.51
C ALA A 59 -4.78 -26.37 7.34
N THR A 60 -4.08 -26.06 8.43
CA THR A 60 -3.52 -27.06 9.35
C THR A 60 -4.52 -27.55 10.40
N ASN A 61 -5.66 -26.89 10.56
CA ASN A 61 -6.71 -27.34 11.47
C ASN A 61 -7.46 -28.53 10.84
N GLN A 62 -7.42 -29.69 11.50
CA GLN A 62 -8.09 -30.90 11.00
C GLN A 62 -9.62 -30.81 11.04
N GLU A 63 -10.19 -29.97 11.91
CA GLU A 63 -11.62 -29.67 11.99
C GLU A 63 -11.85 -28.15 12.04
N PRO A 64 -11.78 -27.44 10.89
CA PRO A 64 -12.05 -26.02 10.85
C PRO A 64 -13.52 -25.73 11.13
N ALA A 65 -13.80 -24.66 11.88
CA ALA A 65 -15.17 -24.25 12.15
C ALA A 65 -15.91 -23.91 10.84
N LYS A 66 -17.23 -24.18 10.78
CA LYS A 66 -18.05 -23.87 9.59
C LYS A 66 -17.99 -22.39 9.19
N SER A 67 -17.79 -21.47 10.15
CA SER A 67 -17.54 -20.05 9.89
C SER A 67 -16.23 -19.83 9.13
N GLN A 68 -15.14 -20.46 9.55
CA GLN A 68 -13.83 -20.36 8.90
C GLN A 68 -13.86 -20.88 7.46
N ILE A 69 -14.55 -21.98 7.19
CA ILE A 69 -14.71 -22.53 5.83
C ILE A 69 -15.46 -21.52 4.93
N ARG A 70 -16.51 -20.88 5.46
CA ARG A 70 -17.26 -19.84 4.74
C ARG A 70 -16.36 -18.63 4.45
N ASP A 71 -15.67 -18.12 5.46
CA ASP A 71 -14.79 -16.96 5.33
C ASP A 71 -13.68 -17.23 4.29
N LEU A 72 -13.06 -18.42 4.33
CA LEU A 72 -12.08 -18.84 3.32
C LEU A 72 -12.68 -18.88 1.90
N SER A 73 -13.91 -19.36 1.76
CA SER A 73 -14.61 -19.41 0.46
C SER A 73 -14.90 -18.01 -0.09
N ASP A 74 -15.29 -17.09 0.78
CA ASP A 74 -15.51 -15.68 0.45
C ASP A 74 -14.20 -15.00 0.05
N MET A 75 -13.11 -15.23 0.79
CA MET A 75 -11.76 -14.75 0.47
C MET A 75 -11.29 -15.26 -0.90
N VAL A 76 -11.46 -16.55 -1.19
CA VAL A 76 -11.12 -17.14 -2.51
C VAL A 76 -11.90 -16.46 -3.62
N THR A 77 -13.18 -16.20 -3.40
CA THR A 77 -14.04 -15.50 -4.37
C THR A 77 -13.57 -14.07 -4.61
N LEU A 78 -13.22 -13.33 -3.55
CA LEU A 78 -12.69 -11.97 -3.65
C LEU A 78 -11.39 -11.91 -4.43
N VAL A 79 -10.43 -12.79 -4.11
CA VAL A 79 -9.13 -12.84 -4.80
C VAL A 79 -9.31 -13.19 -6.29
N ARG A 80 -10.15 -14.17 -6.62
CA ARG A 80 -10.39 -14.59 -8.01
C ARG A 80 -11.11 -13.53 -8.86
N LYS A 81 -11.85 -12.60 -8.23
CA LYS A 81 -12.52 -11.47 -8.92
C LYS A 81 -11.57 -10.30 -9.22
N ILE A 82 -10.31 -10.36 -8.79
CA ILE A 82 -9.30 -9.37 -9.14
C ILE A 82 -8.86 -9.61 -10.59
N ASP A 83 -9.58 -8.98 -11.52
CA ASP A 83 -9.12 -8.69 -12.88
C ASP A 83 -8.64 -7.23 -12.93
N VAL A 84 -7.36 -7.02 -13.22
CA VAL A 84 -6.68 -5.71 -13.28
C VAL A 84 -5.70 -5.71 -14.46
N LYS A 85 -5.67 -4.59 -15.21
CA LYS A 85 -4.84 -4.44 -16.41
C LYS A 85 -3.82 -3.32 -16.17
N ALA A 86 -2.60 -3.71 -15.84
CA ALA A 86 -1.52 -2.81 -15.41
C ALA A 86 -1.29 -1.54 -16.28
N GLN A 87 -1.65 -1.57 -17.57
CA GLN A 87 -1.46 -0.46 -18.51
C GLN A 87 -2.67 0.49 -18.66
N LYS A 88 -3.91 0.03 -18.41
CA LYS A 88 -5.14 0.83 -18.53
C LYS A 88 -5.76 1.01 -17.14
N GLY A 89 -5.66 2.20 -16.55
CA GLY A 89 -6.32 2.50 -15.27
C GLY A 89 -5.45 2.33 -14.03
N ARG A 90 -4.11 2.48 -14.15
CA ARG A 90 -3.09 2.36 -13.08
C ARG A 90 -3.55 2.74 -11.66
N ARG A 91 -4.17 3.91 -11.48
CA ARG A 91 -4.64 4.36 -10.15
C ARG A 91 -5.92 3.65 -9.68
N LYS A 92 -6.87 3.39 -10.59
CA LYS A 92 -8.14 2.72 -10.29
C LYS A 92 -7.90 1.26 -9.92
N ASP A 93 -7.03 0.58 -10.66
CA ASP A 93 -6.65 -0.81 -10.44
C ASP A 93 -5.86 -0.95 -9.14
N LEU A 94 -4.90 -0.06 -8.87
CA LEU A 94 -4.17 -0.04 -7.60
C LEU A 94 -5.08 0.21 -6.40
N LYS A 95 -6.08 1.09 -6.55
CA LYS A 95 -7.10 1.31 -5.52
C LYS A 95 -7.96 0.06 -5.31
N LYS A 96 -8.35 -0.64 -6.37
CA LYS A 96 -9.11 -1.90 -6.28
C LYS A 96 -8.32 -2.96 -5.48
N ILE A 97 -7.03 -3.12 -5.78
CA ILE A 97 -6.14 -4.03 -5.06
C ILE A 97 -6.05 -3.64 -3.57
N ASP A 98 -5.83 -2.36 -3.27
CA ASP A 98 -5.77 -1.85 -1.89
C ASP A 98 -7.06 -2.14 -1.10
N THR A 99 -8.20 -1.82 -1.71
CA THR A 99 -9.51 -2.08 -1.10
C THR A 99 -9.70 -3.56 -0.81
N THR A 100 -9.41 -4.44 -1.77
CA THR A 100 -9.53 -5.88 -1.54
C THR A 100 -8.60 -6.37 -0.42
N ILE A 101 -7.35 -5.88 -0.37
CA ILE A 101 -6.40 -6.26 0.68
C ILE A 101 -6.88 -5.78 2.06
N CYS A 102 -7.43 -4.57 2.15
CA CYS A 102 -8.02 -4.07 3.39
C CYS A 102 -9.22 -4.93 3.83
N GLU A 103 -10.12 -5.28 2.91
CA GLU A 103 -11.27 -6.14 3.19
C GLU A 103 -10.85 -7.52 3.71
N LEU A 104 -9.85 -8.15 3.08
CA LEU A 104 -9.29 -9.44 3.53
C LEU A 104 -8.73 -9.35 4.95
N ARG A 105 -8.00 -8.27 5.26
CA ARG A 105 -7.42 -8.06 6.61
C ARG A 105 -8.52 -7.89 7.66
N GLU A 106 -9.57 -7.15 7.35
CA GLU A 106 -10.71 -6.99 8.25
C GLU A 106 -11.46 -8.30 8.49
N MET A 107 -11.58 -9.18 7.48
CA MET A 107 -12.17 -10.51 7.65
C MET A 107 -11.41 -11.31 8.71
N ILE A 108 -10.08 -11.27 8.69
CA ILE A 108 -9.26 -11.98 9.68
C ILE A 108 -9.39 -11.36 11.06
N ALA A 109 -9.38 -10.03 11.15
CA ALA A 109 -9.55 -9.32 12.42
C ALA A 109 -10.88 -9.66 13.10
N ARG A 110 -11.93 -10.00 12.33
CA ARG A 110 -13.22 -10.46 12.86
C ARG A 110 -13.21 -11.92 13.31
N CYS A 111 -12.27 -12.73 12.82
CA CYS A 111 -12.20 -14.17 13.08
C CYS A 111 -11.11 -14.57 14.08
N ALA A 112 -10.26 -13.64 14.50
CA ALA A 112 -9.33 -13.85 15.61
C ALA A 112 -10.10 -13.88 16.95
N PRO A 113 -9.84 -14.85 17.85
CA PRO A 113 -10.37 -14.80 19.21
C PRO A 113 -9.83 -13.56 19.93
N ARG A 114 -10.73 -12.81 20.58
CA ARG A 114 -10.33 -11.75 21.53
C ARG A 114 -9.67 -12.34 22.76
#